data_AF-A0A2A2E525-F1
#
_entry.id   AF-A0A2A2E525-F1
#
_cell.length_a   1.000
_cell.length_b   1.000
_cell.length_c   1.000
_cell.angle_alpha   90.00
_cell.angle_beta   90.00
_cell.angle_gamma   90.00
#
_symmetry.space_group_name_H-M   'P 1'
#
loop_
_entity.id
_entity.type
_entity.pdbx_description
1 polymer ?
#
loop_
_entity_poly.entity_id
_entity_poly.type
_entity_poly.pdbx_seq_one_letter_code
_entity_poly.pdbx_strand_id
1 'polypeptide(L)'
;MTESLTQNQIREQAADWLVRLDEAPSPEVLAEFNAWHAADVRHAQLFEQLQQLWQSFSPPAKTRPRRARLIGAALVLPAAIAVGQWLPVQSWMAPATQATASLPVRLVFHDRPLPEVLAEIDRHRRGVIWASGAQLQTLRFTGVLPAQDSDAALALLQAALPIRIETYSKYLVQVRQR
;
A
#
# COMPACT_ATOMS: atom_id res chain seq x y z
N MET A 1 26.49 7.46 -19.44
CA MET A 1 25.13 7.33 -19.98
C MET A 1 24.19 7.18 -18.79
N THR A 2 23.82 8.29 -18.16
CA THR A 2 22.97 8.29 -16.97
C THR A 2 21.53 8.16 -17.42
N GLU A 3 20.92 7.01 -17.16
CA GLU A 3 19.48 6.80 -17.30
C GLU A 3 18.75 7.86 -16.46
N SER A 4 18.25 8.89 -17.14
CA SER A 4 17.33 9.84 -16.55
C SER A 4 16.06 9.07 -16.17
N LEU A 5 15.88 8.83 -14.87
CA LEU A 5 14.66 8.24 -14.33
C LEU A 5 13.45 8.93 -14.99
N THR A 6 12.60 8.13 -15.62
CA THR A 6 11.41 8.63 -16.31
C THR A 6 10.42 9.19 -15.30
N GLN A 7 9.55 10.10 -15.72
CA GLN A 7 8.53 10.69 -14.85
C GLN A 7 7.63 9.62 -14.19
N ASN A 8 7.37 8.50 -14.88
CA ASN A 8 6.65 7.36 -14.31
C ASN A 8 7.42 6.69 -13.17
N GLN A 9 8.74 6.51 -13.28
CA GLN A 9 9.57 5.94 -12.22
C GLN A 9 9.61 6.85 -10.98
N ILE A 10 9.75 8.16 -11.18
CA ILE A 10 9.74 9.13 -10.08
C ILE A 10 8.37 9.14 -9.39
N ARG A 11 7.28 8.99 -10.15
CA ARG A 11 5.92 8.92 -9.60
C ARG A 11 5.72 7.69 -8.71
N GLU A 12 6.19 6.53 -9.15
CA GLU A 12 6.14 5.30 -8.35
C GLU A 12 6.99 5.43 -7.08
N GLN A 13 8.19 6.03 -7.17
CA GLN A 13 9.03 6.30 -5.99
C GLN A 13 8.35 7.25 -4.99
N ALA A 14 7.74 8.33 -5.48
CA ALA A 14 7.00 9.27 -4.63
C ALA A 14 5.80 8.60 -3.94
N ALA A 15 5.10 7.72 -4.65
CA ALA A 15 3.98 6.95 -4.08
C ALA A 15 4.44 5.94 -3.03
N ASP A 16 5.58 5.26 -3.25
CA ASP A 16 6.17 4.36 -2.26
C ASP A 16 6.58 5.11 -0.98
N TRP A 17 7.20 6.29 -1.13
CA TRP A 17 7.52 7.17 -0.02
C TRP A 17 6.28 7.58 0.78
N LEU A 18 5.17 7.94 0.12
CA LEU A 18 3.92 8.29 0.81
C LEU A 18 3.39 7.15 1.68
N VAL A 19 3.40 5.90 1.19
CA VAL A 19 2.97 4.73 1.98
C VAL A 19 3.89 4.51 3.17
N ARG A 20 5.20 4.61 2.98
CA ARG A 20 6.19 4.44 4.05
C ARG A 20 6.07 5.51 5.14
N LEU A 21 5.72 6.74 4.77
CA LEU A 21 5.54 7.85 5.72
C LEU A 21 4.21 7.76 6.50
N ASP A 22 3.19 7.07 5.99
CA ASP A 22 1.90 6.85 6.69
C ASP A 22 2.00 5.80 7.81
N GLU A 23 2.83 4.76 7.66
CA GLU A 23 2.87 3.60 8.56
C GLU A 23 3.62 3.82 9.91
N ALA A 24 3.88 5.09 10.27
CA ALA A 24 4.72 5.59 11.37
C ALA A 24 6.22 5.70 11.01
N PRO A 25 6.69 6.91 10.62
CA PRO A 25 8.04 7.08 10.12
C PRO A 25 9.08 6.99 11.24
N SER A 26 10.13 6.19 11.01
CA SER A 26 11.33 6.17 11.85
C SER A 26 12.29 7.32 11.43
N PRO A 27 13.21 7.76 12.31
CA PRO A 27 14.18 8.79 11.95
C PRO A 27 15.09 8.40 10.77
N GLU A 28 15.36 7.10 10.60
CA GLU A 28 16.10 6.56 9.45
C GLU A 28 15.32 6.73 8.14
N VAL A 29 14.03 6.39 8.15
CA VAL A 29 13.13 6.56 6.98
C VAL A 29 13.01 8.03 6.59
N LEU A 30 12.96 8.95 7.56
CA LEU A 30 12.94 10.39 7.30
C LEU A 30 14.26 10.90 6.70
N ALA A 31 15.40 10.36 7.14
CA ALA A 31 16.70 10.73 6.57
C ALA A 31 16.85 10.25 5.12
N GLU A 32 16.44 9.02 4.83
CA GLU A 32 16.41 8.49 3.46
C GLU A 32 15.45 9.29 2.56
N PHE A 33 14.26 9.65 3.07
CA PHE A 33 13.32 10.50 2.34
C PHE A 33 13.94 11.86 2.03
N ASN A 34 14.55 12.51 3.02
CA ASN A 34 15.21 13.80 2.83
C ASN A 34 16.35 13.72 1.79
N ALA A 35 17.13 12.64 1.80
CA ALA A 35 18.17 12.41 0.80
C ALA A 35 17.59 12.24 -0.62
N TRP A 36 16.52 11.46 -0.76
CA TRP A 36 15.82 11.28 -2.03
C TRP A 36 15.18 12.58 -2.52
N HIS A 37 14.53 13.33 -1.63
CA HIS A 37 13.86 14.61 -1.92
C HIS A 37 14.85 15.70 -2.30
N ALA A 38 16.04 15.72 -1.70
CA ALA A 38 17.12 16.66 -2.02
C ALA A 38 17.91 16.28 -3.29
N ALA A 39 17.79 15.04 -3.77
CA ALA A 39 18.56 14.56 -4.93
C ALA A 39 18.11 15.17 -6.26
N ASP A 40 16.83 15.53 -6.41
CA ASP A 40 16.28 16.12 -7.64
C ASP A 40 15.04 16.98 -7.35
N VAL A 41 14.97 18.17 -7.94
CA VAL A 41 13.79 19.04 -7.87
C VAL A 41 12.51 18.36 -8.37
N ARG A 42 12.63 17.44 -9.34
CA ARG A 42 11.51 16.65 -9.88
C ARG A 42 10.94 15.69 -8.84
N HIS A 43 11.75 15.17 -7.92
CA HIS A 43 11.29 14.31 -6.83
C HIS A 43 10.40 15.11 -5.88
N ALA A 44 10.87 16.30 -5.48
CA ALA A 44 10.11 17.22 -4.64
C ALA A 44 8.77 17.61 -5.28
N GLN A 45 8.79 18.05 -6.54
CA GLN A 45 7.59 18.46 -7.25
C GLN A 45 6.55 17.34 -7.41
N LEU A 46 6.99 16.11 -7.73
CA LEU A 46 6.07 14.97 -7.84
C LEU A 46 5.53 14.54 -6.47
N PHE A 47 6.37 14.57 -5.43
CA PHE A 47 5.93 14.26 -4.08
C PHE A 47 4.86 15.25 -3.61
N GLU A 48 5.06 16.55 -3.80
CA GLU A 48 4.06 17.57 -3.44
C GLU A 48 2.76 17.41 -4.23
N GLN A 49 2.84 17.15 -5.54
CA GLN A 49 1.65 16.90 -6.37
C GLN A 49 0.87 15.68 -5.88
N LEU A 50 1.55 14.57 -5.61
CA LEU A 50 0.91 13.36 -5.09
C LEU A 50 0.38 13.57 -3.66
N GLN A 51 1.08 14.33 -2.82
CA GLN A 51 0.66 14.65 -1.47
C GLN A 51 -0.59 15.53 -1.48
N GLN A 52 -0.68 16.54 -2.35
CA GLN A 52 -1.89 17.36 -2.50
C GLN A 52 -3.08 16.52 -2.93
N LEU A 53 -2.89 15.62 -3.90
CA LEU A 53 -3.92 14.67 -4.30
C LEU A 53 -4.31 13.79 -3.09
N TRP A 54 -3.36 13.19 -2.40
CA TRP A 54 -3.60 12.33 -1.24
C TRP A 54 -4.36 13.02 -0.10
N GLN A 55 -4.01 14.27 0.24
CA GLN A 55 -4.67 15.06 1.27
C GLN A 55 -6.12 15.42 0.88
N SER A 56 -6.36 15.69 -0.41
CA SER A 56 -7.73 15.95 -0.89
C SER A 56 -8.63 14.71 -0.90
N PHE A 57 -8.06 13.50 -0.86
CA PHE A 57 -8.76 12.22 -0.96
C PHE A 57 -8.69 11.34 0.31
N SER A 58 -8.06 11.81 1.39
CA SER A 58 -7.99 11.06 2.67
C SER A 58 -8.99 11.63 3.69
N PRO A 59 -9.89 10.83 4.27
CA PRO A 59 -10.47 11.13 5.58
C PRO A 59 -9.34 11.18 6.63
N PRO A 60 -9.44 11.97 7.72
CA PRO A 60 -8.37 12.09 8.71
C PRO A 60 -7.96 10.70 9.19
N ALA A 61 -6.69 10.36 8.94
CA ALA A 61 -5.97 9.11 9.20
C ALA A 61 -6.79 7.94 9.79
N LYS A 62 -6.82 6.80 9.07
CA LYS A 62 -7.20 5.51 9.64
C LYS A 62 -6.41 5.35 10.94
N THR A 63 -7.08 5.45 12.08
CA THR A 63 -6.46 5.42 13.40
C THR A 63 -6.02 3.99 13.67
N ARG A 64 -4.84 3.64 13.16
CA ARG A 64 -4.16 2.41 13.55
C ARG A 64 -3.70 2.63 14.98
N PRO A 65 -4.18 1.86 15.97
CA PRO A 65 -3.73 2.05 17.33
C PRO A 65 -2.22 1.80 17.37
N ARG A 66 -1.46 2.88 17.54
CA ARG A 66 -0.05 2.81 17.90
C ARG A 66 0.00 1.98 19.18
N ARG A 67 0.37 0.71 19.06
CA ARG A 67 0.80 -0.07 20.22
C ARG A 67 2.06 0.61 20.73
N ALA A 68 1.87 1.51 21.69
CA ALA A 68 2.94 2.17 22.41
C ALA A 68 3.80 1.09 23.08
N ARG A 69 4.94 0.77 22.48
CA ARG A 69 6.04 0.16 23.20
C ARG A 69 6.94 1.29 23.67
N LEU A 70 6.64 1.80 24.85
CA LEU A 70 7.68 2.38 25.70
C LEU A 70 8.55 1.20 26.15
N ILE A 71 9.75 1.06 25.59
CA ILE A 71 10.80 0.28 26.25
C ILE A 71 11.93 1.27 26.48
N GLY A 72 12.15 1.51 27.78
CA GLY A 72 13.14 2.42 28.30
C GLY A 72 14.57 2.05 27.92
N ALA A 73 15.43 3.03 28.18
CA ALA A 73 16.87 2.94 28.09
C ALA A 73 17.47 1.79 28.90
N ALA A 74 18.68 1.42 28.47
CA ALA A 74 19.74 0.69 29.16
C ALA A 74 19.65 -0.85 29.19
N LEU A 75 20.54 -1.50 28.43
CA LEU A 75 21.76 -2.04 29.05
C LEU A 75 22.89 -2.21 28.02
N VAL A 76 24.05 -1.70 28.40
CA VAL A 76 25.37 -1.96 27.81
C VAL A 76 25.75 -3.43 28.05
N LEU A 77 26.46 -4.05 27.11
CA LEU A 77 27.60 -4.95 27.39
C LEU A 77 28.39 -5.24 26.09
N PRO A 78 29.62 -4.73 25.94
CA PRO A 78 30.61 -5.34 25.05
C PRO A 78 31.40 -6.39 25.85
N ALA A 79 31.48 -7.62 25.34
CA ALA A 79 32.54 -8.55 25.70
C ALA A 79 32.73 -9.61 24.59
N ALA A 80 33.98 -9.83 24.26
CA ALA A 80 34.51 -10.44 23.06
C ALA A 80 34.70 -11.97 23.16
N ILE A 81 34.57 -12.64 22.00
CA ILE A 81 35.31 -13.83 21.51
C ILE A 81 35.15 -15.18 22.24
N ALA A 82 34.65 -16.18 21.50
CA ALA A 82 35.28 -17.49 21.45
C ALA A 82 35.17 -18.06 20.02
N VAL A 83 36.33 -18.24 19.40
CA VAL A 83 36.53 -18.93 18.12
C VAL A 83 36.09 -20.39 18.27
N GLY A 84 35.22 -20.87 17.38
CA GLY A 84 34.74 -22.24 17.32
C GLY A 84 34.57 -22.68 15.87
N GLN A 85 35.59 -23.36 15.38
CA GLN A 85 35.86 -23.77 14.02
C GLN A 85 34.96 -24.93 13.53
N TRP A 86 34.31 -24.74 12.37
CA TRP A 86 33.95 -25.71 11.30
C TRP A 86 33.13 -26.98 11.61
N LEU A 87 31.89 -27.04 11.10
CA LEU A 87 31.48 -27.86 9.93
C LEU A 87 29.96 -27.68 9.64
N PRO A 88 29.55 -27.80 8.36
CA PRO A 88 28.20 -27.49 7.89
C PRO A 88 27.27 -28.71 7.96
N VAL A 89 26.13 -28.56 8.62
CA VAL A 89 24.96 -29.42 8.40
C VAL A 89 23.92 -28.52 7.72
N GLN A 90 23.81 -28.49 6.40
CA GLN A 90 23.19 -29.56 5.60
C GLN A 90 21.91 -30.08 6.25
N SER A 91 21.02 -29.21 6.70
CA SER A 91 19.59 -29.54 6.75
C SER A 91 18.98 -29.29 5.38
N TRP A 92 19.32 -30.22 4.48
CA TRP A 92 18.58 -30.44 3.26
C TRP A 92 17.09 -30.60 3.56
N MET A 93 16.29 -29.88 2.76
CA MET A 93 15.01 -30.34 2.23
C MET A 93 13.98 -30.84 3.25
N ALA A 94 13.07 -29.93 3.60
CA ALA A 94 11.66 -30.26 3.47
C ALA A 94 11.05 -29.27 2.45
N PRO A 95 10.78 -29.66 1.19
CA PRO A 95 9.79 -28.95 0.40
C PRO A 95 8.43 -29.30 1.00
N ALA A 96 8.03 -28.57 2.05
CA ALA A 96 6.61 -28.35 2.24
C ALA A 96 6.22 -27.29 1.21
N THR A 97 6.14 -27.68 -0.07
CA THR A 97 5.10 -27.15 -0.95
C THR A 97 3.77 -27.59 -0.35
N GLN A 98 3.41 -26.99 0.78
CA GLN A 98 2.04 -26.59 0.94
C GLN A 98 1.91 -25.42 -0.01
N ALA A 99 1.65 -25.74 -1.28
CA ALA A 99 0.62 -25.01 -1.96
C ALA A 99 -0.62 -25.22 -1.10
N THR A 100 -0.73 -24.46 -0.01
CA THR A 100 -2.01 -24.12 0.55
C THR A 100 -2.70 -23.53 -0.66
N ALA A 101 -3.61 -24.29 -1.25
CA ALA A 101 -4.65 -23.68 -2.04
C ALA A 101 -5.35 -22.77 -1.03
N SER A 102 -4.78 -21.59 -0.80
CA SER A 102 -5.40 -20.51 -0.08
C SER A 102 -6.61 -20.23 -0.92
N LEU A 103 -7.73 -20.85 -0.56
CA LEU A 103 -8.99 -20.61 -1.22
C LEU A 103 -9.12 -19.09 -1.22
N PRO A 104 -9.20 -18.45 -2.39
CA PRO A 104 -9.24 -17.01 -2.45
C PRO A 104 -10.44 -16.59 -1.60
N VAL A 105 -10.18 -15.81 -0.55
CA VAL A 105 -11.26 -15.26 0.28
C VAL A 105 -12.12 -14.44 -0.67
N ARG A 106 -13.42 -14.72 -0.69
CA ARG A 106 -14.39 -14.07 -1.58
C ARG A 106 -15.31 -13.18 -0.75
N LEU A 107 -15.43 -11.92 -1.14
CA LEU A 107 -16.38 -10.98 -0.57
C LEU A 107 -17.68 -11.09 -1.35
N VAL A 108 -18.77 -11.42 -0.66
CA VAL A 108 -20.11 -11.50 -1.26
C VAL A 108 -20.88 -10.27 -0.84
N PHE A 109 -21.39 -9.54 -1.82
CA PHE A 109 -22.17 -8.33 -1.63
C PHE A 109 -23.61 -8.54 -2.14
N HIS A 110 -24.58 -8.07 -1.37
CA HIS A 110 -26.00 -8.12 -1.71
C HIS A 110 -26.59 -6.71 -1.63
N ASP A 111 -26.90 -6.13 -2.79
CA ASP A 111 -27.51 -4.80 -2.94
C ASP A 111 -26.80 -3.70 -2.12
N ARG A 112 -25.47 -3.76 -2.04
CA ARG A 112 -24.69 -2.84 -1.22
C ARG A 112 -24.34 -1.58 -2.00
N PRO A 113 -24.42 -0.38 -1.39
CA PRO A 113 -24.02 0.84 -2.06
C PRO A 113 -22.52 0.79 -2.36
N LEU A 114 -22.13 1.28 -3.53
CA LEU A 114 -20.75 1.21 -4.03
C LEU A 114 -19.71 1.76 -3.04
N PRO A 115 -19.93 2.87 -2.30
CA PRO A 115 -18.99 3.36 -1.30
C PRO A 115 -18.66 2.34 -0.20
N GLU A 116 -19.64 1.54 0.24
CA GLU A 116 -19.41 0.51 1.25
C GLU A 116 -18.62 -0.67 0.69
N VAL A 117 -18.91 -1.06 -0.55
CA VAL A 117 -18.16 -2.12 -1.26
C VAL A 117 -16.70 -1.71 -1.43
N LEU A 118 -16.45 -0.45 -1.84
CA LEU A 118 -15.10 0.09 -1.98
C LEU A 118 -14.39 0.17 -0.63
N ALA A 119 -15.07 0.59 0.44
CA ALA A 119 -14.49 0.61 1.79
C ALA A 119 -14.10 -0.79 2.31
N GLU A 120 -14.84 -1.84 1.95
CA GLU A 120 -14.52 -3.22 2.32
C GLU A 120 -13.28 -3.73 1.57
N ILE A 121 -13.14 -3.37 0.29
CA ILE A 121 -11.95 -3.65 -0.53
C ILE A 121 -10.74 -2.88 0.00
N ASP A 122 -10.93 -1.61 0.35
CA ASP A 122 -9.90 -0.69 0.86
C ASP A 122 -9.31 -1.13 2.22
N ARG A 123 -10.02 -1.97 2.99
CA ARG A 123 -9.47 -2.61 4.21
C ARG A 123 -8.42 -3.66 3.95
N HIS A 124 -8.45 -4.30 2.79
CA HIS A 124 -7.55 -5.41 2.44
C HIS A 124 -6.33 -4.94 1.61
N ARG A 125 -6.33 -3.68 1.17
CA ARG A 125 -5.27 -3.10 0.34
C ARG A 125 -4.27 -2.30 1.18
N ARG A 126 -2.98 -2.41 0.83
CA ARG A 126 -1.98 -1.38 1.17
C ARG A 126 -2.08 -0.27 0.13
N GLY A 127 -2.99 0.69 0.31
CA GLY A 127 -3.30 1.77 -0.64
C GLY A 127 -4.66 2.41 -0.34
N VAL A 128 -5.05 3.44 -1.10
CA VAL A 128 -6.34 4.13 -0.94
C VAL A 128 -7.14 4.08 -2.24
N ILE A 129 -8.40 3.65 -2.14
CA ILE A 129 -9.39 3.72 -3.22
C ILE A 129 -10.35 4.88 -2.95
N TRP A 130 -10.35 5.89 -3.80
CA TRP A 130 -11.22 7.05 -3.66
C TRP A 130 -12.38 7.01 -4.65
N ALA A 131 -13.61 7.23 -4.16
CA ALA A 131 -14.81 7.33 -4.99
C ALA A 131 -15.28 8.79 -5.05
N SER A 132 -15.12 9.44 -6.20
CA SER A 132 -15.58 10.83 -6.41
C SER A 132 -16.92 10.87 -7.14
N GLY A 133 -17.96 11.38 -6.48
CA GLY A 133 -19.23 11.75 -7.11
C GLY A 133 -20.45 11.38 -6.26
N ALA A 134 -21.41 12.29 -6.16
CA ALA A 134 -22.67 12.05 -5.43
C ALA A 134 -23.47 10.89 -6.06
N GLN A 135 -23.42 10.76 -7.38
CA GLN A 135 -24.05 9.66 -8.11
C GLN A 135 -23.41 8.29 -7.85
N LEU A 136 -22.15 8.20 -7.42
CA LEU A 136 -21.56 6.90 -7.04
C LEU A 136 -22.24 6.33 -5.78
N GLN A 137 -22.82 7.18 -4.93
CA GLN A 137 -23.50 6.74 -3.72
C GLN A 137 -24.85 6.05 -3.99
N THR A 138 -25.43 6.27 -5.17
CA THR A 138 -26.70 5.63 -5.56
C THR A 138 -26.49 4.29 -6.26
N LEU A 139 -25.27 4.03 -6.77
CA LEU A 139 -24.93 2.78 -7.42
C LEU A 139 -24.88 1.66 -6.38
N ARG A 140 -25.52 0.54 -6.71
CA ARG A 140 -25.54 -0.66 -5.87
C ARG A 140 -24.88 -1.80 -6.61
N PHE A 141 -24.15 -2.62 -5.85
CA PHE A 141 -23.46 -3.78 -6.38
C PHE A 141 -23.94 -5.05 -5.69
N THR A 142 -24.26 -6.05 -6.51
CA THR A 142 -24.56 -7.42 -6.08
C THR A 142 -23.63 -8.34 -6.84
N GLY A 143 -22.86 -9.14 -6.12
CA GLY A 143 -21.91 -10.03 -6.76
C GLY A 143 -20.81 -10.47 -5.81
N VAL A 144 -19.90 -11.25 -6.37
CA VAL A 144 -18.76 -11.79 -5.64
C VAL A 144 -17.50 -11.12 -6.16
N LEU A 145 -16.71 -10.54 -5.25
CA LEU A 145 -15.44 -9.92 -5.55
C LEU A 145 -14.30 -10.69 -4.87
N PRO A 146 -13.12 -10.79 -5.50
CA PRO A 146 -11.94 -11.36 -4.86
C PRO A 146 -11.48 -10.46 -3.71
N ALA A 147 -11.31 -11.01 -2.50
CA ALA A 147 -10.88 -10.23 -1.33
C ALA A 147 -9.36 -9.98 -1.31
N GLN A 148 -8.59 -10.90 -1.91
CA GLN A 148 -7.12 -10.84 -1.90
C GLN A 148 -6.52 -10.12 -3.12
N ASP A 149 -7.34 -9.85 -4.13
CA ASP A 149 -6.90 -9.18 -5.37
C ASP A 149 -7.79 -7.95 -5.62
N SER A 150 -7.38 -6.82 -5.06
CA SER A 150 -8.11 -5.56 -5.20
C SER A 150 -8.15 -5.06 -6.64
N ASP A 151 -7.11 -5.30 -7.43
CA ASP A 151 -7.06 -4.84 -8.83
C ASP A 151 -8.05 -5.64 -9.69
N ALA A 152 -8.14 -6.96 -9.49
CA ALA A 152 -9.15 -7.80 -10.12
C ALA A 152 -10.58 -7.41 -9.67
N ALA A 153 -10.78 -7.11 -8.39
CA ALA A 153 -12.08 -6.64 -7.88
C ALA A 153 -12.50 -5.31 -8.52
N LEU A 154 -11.57 -4.36 -8.65
CA LEU A 154 -11.79 -3.07 -9.30
C LEU A 154 -12.12 -3.25 -10.79
N ALA A 155 -11.38 -4.09 -11.51
CA ALA A 155 -11.66 -4.39 -12.91
C ALA A 155 -13.07 -4.97 -13.12
N LEU A 156 -13.51 -5.86 -12.23
CA LEU A 156 -14.88 -6.40 -12.25
C LEU A 156 -15.94 -5.33 -11.96
N LEU A 157 -15.70 -4.46 -10.98
CA LEU A 157 -16.61 -3.34 -10.71
C LEU A 157 -16.74 -2.40 -11.92
N GLN A 158 -15.64 -2.11 -12.61
CA GLN A 158 -15.66 -1.31 -13.85
C GLN A 158 -16.42 -1.99 -14.98
N ALA A 159 -16.38 -3.33 -15.07
CA ALA A 159 -17.13 -4.07 -16.09
C ALA A 159 -18.64 -4.14 -15.77
N ALA A 160 -19.00 -4.19 -14.49
CA ALA A 160 -20.38 -4.36 -14.04
C ALA A 160 -21.15 -3.04 -13.86
N LEU A 161 -20.44 -1.92 -13.62
CA LEU A 161 -21.03 -0.62 -13.33
C LEU A 161 -20.53 0.43 -14.33
N PRO A 162 -21.29 1.53 -14.58
CA PRO A 162 -20.86 2.63 -15.42
C PRO A 162 -19.85 3.54 -14.70
N ILE A 163 -18.76 2.94 -14.23
CA ILE A 163 -17.67 3.63 -13.54
C ILE A 163 -16.39 3.53 -14.37
N ARG A 164 -15.44 4.41 -14.09
CA ARG A 164 -14.11 4.46 -14.66
C ARG A 164 -13.10 4.47 -13.52
N ILE A 165 -12.07 3.64 -13.66
CA ILE A 165 -11.02 3.49 -12.68
C ILE A 165 -9.72 4.02 -13.27
N GLU A 166 -9.17 5.04 -12.62
CA GLU A 166 -7.94 5.70 -13.02
C GLU A 166 -6.86 5.42 -11.97
N THR A 167 -5.80 4.74 -12.41
CA THR A 167 -4.67 4.39 -11.54
C THR A 167 -3.63 5.48 -11.67
N TYR A 168 -3.42 6.25 -10.60
CA TYR A 168 -2.42 7.32 -10.56
C TYR A 168 -1.05 6.79 -10.13
N SER A 169 -1.03 5.75 -9.29
CA SER A 169 0.14 4.97 -8.91
C SER A 169 -0.33 3.60 -8.42
N LYS A 170 0.61 2.69 -8.13
CA LYS A 170 0.30 1.39 -7.50
C LYS A 170 -0.57 1.49 -6.23
N TYR A 171 -0.48 2.62 -5.51
CA TYR A 171 -1.11 2.81 -4.20
C TYR A 171 -2.29 3.79 -4.21
N LEU A 172 -2.52 4.51 -5.32
CA LEU A 172 -3.59 5.49 -5.46
C LEU A 172 -4.47 5.17 -6.68
N VAL A 173 -5.71 4.80 -6.39
CA VAL A 173 -6.72 4.54 -7.42
C VAL A 173 -7.93 5.43 -7.22
N GLN A 174 -8.31 6.11 -8.30
CA GLN A 174 -9.48 6.97 -8.34
C GLN A 174 -10.60 6.27 -9.12
N VAL A 175 -11.78 6.23 -8.51
CA VAL A 175 -13.01 5.75 -9.11
C VAL A 175 -13.89 6.96 -9.42
N ARG A 176 -14.25 7.11 -10.69
CA ARG A 176 -15.17 8.14 -11.19
C ARG A 176 -16.33 7.49 -11.91
N GLN A 177 -17.45 8.19 -12.04
CA GLN A 177 -18.51 7.72 -12.94
C GLN A 177 -18.15 8.02 -14.40
N ARG A 178 -18.58 7.15 -15.32
CA ARG A 178 -18.48 7.36 -16.77
C ARG A 178 -19.55 8.32 -17.29
#